data_AF-W6NI65-F1
#
_entry.id   AF-W6NI65-F1
#
_cell.length_a   1.000
_cell.length_b   1.000
_cell.length_c   1.000
_cell.angle_alpha   90.00
_cell.angle_beta   90.00
_cell.angle_gamma   90.00
#
_symmetry.space_group_name_H-M   'P 1'
#
loop_
_entity.id
_entity.type
_entity.pdbx_description
1 polymer ?
#
loop_
_entity_poly.entity_id
_entity_poly.type
_entity_poly.pdbx_seq_one_letter_code
_entity_poly.pdbx_strand_id
1 'polypeptide(L)'
;MKRRRTALTQTTDAVQTQPLFSDYGAKSWYGSTDAFHGFPCFNDDNMQKYLNRPDVMTAIHAKLVNRKQWTDCSDLVYHQQVKYYDMSATIHSIMNSKTYSSNNMRLMFYNGDVDTVCQFLGDQWFIENLVKERNLTVLYNRQQWTYQLAPGYNPTIAGFAKAWSQNLVQLTVKGSGHFVPMDRPAQALQMLVNFITNQANYSTPIFNVDITPKPLLSAPVAPQTCTRKESDRILSMPGLNAPLGFKQYSGFLRGSATHMLHYWLVESEMVDPTQAPLLLWLNGGPGSSSLEGLFFENGPFRIGKDGQTVTRNPYAWNQFANVLYLESPVGVGYSYSTDGQLPQYSDDVTAAENYAALVDFFSLYPEYQTRPFYTTGESYAGVYIPTLSALLIQGIQNGTLNINYK
;
A
#
# COMPACT_ATOMS: atom_id res chain seq x y z
N MET A 1 20.34 62.07 32.28
CA MET A 1 19.23 62.02 31.30
C MET A 1 18.75 60.58 31.14
N LYS A 2 17.61 60.24 31.77
CA LYS A 2 16.90 58.97 31.60
C LYS A 2 16.01 59.08 30.36
N ARG A 3 16.16 58.21 29.35
CA ARG A 3 15.18 58.08 28.26
C ARG A 3 14.18 56.97 28.60
N ARG A 4 12.91 57.35 28.55
CA ARG A 4 11.70 56.63 28.97
C ARG A 4 11.49 55.35 28.15
N ARG A 5 11.14 54.26 28.84
CA ARG A 5 10.38 53.14 28.26
C ARG A 5 8.93 53.57 28.15
N THR A 6 8.40 53.64 26.93
CA THR A 6 6.97 53.78 26.69
C THR A 6 6.40 52.38 26.55
N ALA A 7 5.47 52.01 27.45
CA ALA A 7 4.73 50.77 27.38
C ALA A 7 3.79 50.81 26.17
N LEU A 8 3.90 49.82 25.28
CA LEU A 8 2.87 49.52 24.29
C LEU A 8 1.81 48.66 24.97
N THR A 9 0.62 49.24 25.01
CA THR A 9 -0.64 48.68 25.50
C THR A 9 -1.01 47.40 24.76
N GLN A 10 -1.27 46.33 25.54
CA GLN A 10 -2.02 45.15 25.11
C GLN A 10 -3.43 45.57 24.68
N THR A 11 -3.76 45.34 23.41
CA THR A 11 -5.10 44.88 22.98
C THR A 11 -4.95 44.29 21.59
N THR A 12 -5.29 43.01 21.46
CA THR A 12 -5.98 42.38 20.32
C THR A 12 -6.07 40.90 20.64
N ASP A 13 -7.28 40.38 20.49
CA ASP A 13 -7.66 38.99 20.72
C ASP A 13 -6.68 38.04 20.03
N ALA A 14 -5.80 37.44 20.82
CA ALA A 14 -5.08 36.26 20.39
C ALA A 14 -6.10 35.12 20.38
N VAL A 15 -6.80 34.96 19.26
CA VAL A 15 -7.29 33.65 18.85
C VAL A 15 -6.06 32.76 18.90
N GLN A 16 -5.99 31.90 19.91
CA GLN A 16 -5.05 30.79 19.91
C GLN A 16 -5.35 29.96 18.67
N THR A 17 -4.67 30.23 17.57
CA THR A 17 -4.54 29.28 16.48
C THR A 17 -3.63 28.19 17.00
N GLN A 18 -4.18 27.31 17.83
CA GLN A 18 -3.64 25.95 17.94
C GLN A 18 -3.49 25.47 16.49
N PRO A 19 -2.31 25.02 16.05
CA PRO A 19 -2.19 24.48 14.71
C PRO A 19 -3.22 23.36 14.57
N LEU A 20 -3.98 23.40 13.48
CA LEU A 20 -5.03 22.40 13.16
C LEU A 20 -4.49 20.96 13.10
N PHE A 21 -3.16 20.82 13.14
CA PHE A 21 -2.44 19.59 13.32
C PHE A 21 -1.38 19.77 14.39
N SER A 22 -1.42 18.92 15.41
CA SER A 22 -0.22 18.63 16.18
C SER A 22 0.64 17.72 15.32
N ASP A 23 1.89 18.12 15.08
CA ASP A 23 2.90 17.30 14.41
C ASP A 23 3.31 16.13 15.31
N TYR A 24 2.37 15.22 15.56
CA TYR A 24 2.64 13.95 16.22
C TYR A 24 3.54 13.07 15.33
N GLY A 25 3.60 13.34 14.02
CA GLY A 25 4.64 12.86 13.12
C GLY A 25 6.00 13.12 13.74
N ALA A 26 6.46 14.38 13.84
CA ALA A 26 7.74 14.78 14.45
C ALA A 26 7.99 14.17 15.85
N LYS A 27 6.95 13.91 16.65
CA LYS A 27 7.07 13.29 17.99
C LYS A 27 7.15 11.76 17.98
N SER A 28 6.95 11.11 16.84
CA SER A 28 7.00 9.65 16.67
C SER A 28 8.40 9.15 16.25
N TRP A 29 9.32 10.05 15.88
CA TRP A 29 10.68 9.75 15.38
C TRP A 29 11.79 9.88 16.43
N TYR A 30 11.54 9.45 17.67
CA TYR A 30 12.58 9.53 18.70
C TYR A 30 13.59 8.40 18.50
N GLY A 31 14.78 8.73 17.97
CA GLY A 31 15.89 7.79 17.79
C GLY A 31 16.39 7.60 16.34
N SER A 32 15.82 8.30 15.35
CA SER A 32 16.41 8.28 14.00
C SER A 32 17.81 8.90 14.03
N THR A 33 18.78 8.18 13.44
CA THR A 33 20.14 8.66 13.20
C THR A 33 20.28 9.40 11.88
N ASP A 34 19.20 9.49 11.09
CA ASP A 34 19.21 10.25 9.85
C ASP A 34 18.96 11.74 10.14
N ALA A 35 19.59 12.60 9.33
CA ALA A 35 19.52 14.07 9.47
C ALA A 35 18.12 14.67 9.17
N PHE A 36 17.14 13.83 8.79
CA PHE A 36 15.77 14.21 8.45
C PHE A 36 14.74 13.69 9.46
N HIS A 37 15.16 13.03 10.56
CA HIS A 37 14.28 12.36 11.52
C HIS A 37 13.35 11.32 10.86
N GLY A 38 13.80 10.63 9.81
CA GLY A 38 12.97 9.84 8.88
C GLY A 38 12.94 8.31 9.05
N PHE A 39 13.51 7.75 10.12
CA PHE A 39 13.39 6.33 10.44
C PHE A 39 12.61 6.15 11.75
N PRO A 40 11.34 5.71 11.72
CA PRO A 40 10.60 5.47 12.94
C PRO A 40 11.04 4.12 13.52
N CYS A 41 10.97 3.96 14.85
CA CYS A 41 10.92 2.61 15.39
C CYS A 41 9.63 1.94 14.88
N PHE A 42 9.71 0.65 14.52
CA PHE A 42 8.55 -0.15 14.17
C PHE A 42 7.52 -0.08 15.31
N ASN A 43 6.26 0.19 14.97
CA ASN A 43 5.20 0.53 15.93
C ASN A 43 4.02 -0.47 15.88
N ASP A 44 4.33 -1.74 15.62
CA ASP A 44 3.45 -2.90 15.63
C ASP A 44 2.54 -2.94 16.87
N ASP A 45 3.11 -2.76 18.07
CA ASP A 45 2.42 -2.82 19.35
C ASP A 45 1.16 -1.93 19.39
N ASN A 46 1.25 -0.71 18.84
CA ASN A 46 0.16 0.24 18.94
C ASN A 46 -0.92 0.00 17.89
N MET A 47 -0.54 -0.44 16.69
CA MET A 47 -1.50 -0.92 15.70
C MET A 47 -2.23 -2.16 16.20
N GLN A 48 -1.49 -3.13 16.76
CA GLN A 48 -2.07 -4.34 17.31
C GLN A 48 -3.06 -4.01 18.44
N LYS A 49 -2.69 -3.10 19.37
CA LYS A 49 -3.63 -2.61 20.39
C LYS A 49 -4.88 -2.01 19.77
N TYR A 50 -4.73 -1.16 18.75
CA TYR A 50 -5.84 -0.48 18.10
C TYR A 50 -6.79 -1.47 17.38
N LEU A 51 -6.24 -2.39 16.59
CA LEU A 51 -7.01 -3.39 15.84
C LEU A 51 -7.65 -4.45 16.73
N ASN A 52 -7.15 -4.68 17.94
CA ASN A 52 -7.81 -5.55 18.92
C ASN A 52 -8.98 -4.87 19.67
N ARG A 53 -9.25 -3.58 19.47
CA ARG A 53 -10.36 -2.93 20.15
C ARG A 53 -11.72 -3.34 19.56
N PRO A 54 -12.73 -3.67 20.40
CA PRO A 54 -14.06 -4.04 19.93
C PRO A 54 -14.77 -2.98 19.09
N ASP A 55 -14.62 -1.70 19.46
CA ASP A 55 -15.22 -0.58 18.73
C ASP A 55 -14.57 -0.38 17.35
N VAL A 56 -13.25 -0.61 17.24
CA VAL A 56 -12.53 -0.60 15.96
C VAL A 56 -13.00 -1.74 15.07
N MET A 57 -13.01 -2.98 15.56
CA MET A 57 -13.49 -4.14 14.80
C MET A 57 -14.92 -3.94 14.28
N THR A 58 -15.80 -3.40 15.14
CA THR A 58 -17.18 -3.07 14.74
C THR A 58 -17.22 -2.03 13.62
N ALA A 59 -16.43 -0.97 13.74
CA ALA A 59 -16.39 0.11 12.75
C ALA A 59 -15.88 -0.32 11.37
N ILE A 60 -14.97 -1.31 11.33
CA ILE A 60 -14.41 -1.85 10.08
C ILE A 60 -15.06 -3.15 9.63
N HIS A 61 -16.18 -3.53 10.27
CA HIS A 61 -16.90 -4.78 9.99
C HIS A 61 -16.03 -6.04 10.07
N ALA A 62 -14.96 -5.99 10.87
CA ALA A 62 -14.07 -7.11 11.10
C ALA A 62 -14.52 -7.94 12.30
N LYS A 63 -14.02 -9.16 12.37
CA LYS A 63 -14.24 -10.07 13.49
C LYS A 63 -13.08 -11.05 13.61
N LEU A 64 -12.82 -11.50 14.82
CA LEU A 64 -11.90 -12.58 15.09
C LEU A 64 -12.68 -13.90 15.13
N VAL A 65 -12.28 -14.85 14.29
CA VAL A 65 -12.85 -16.20 14.25
C VAL A 65 -11.73 -17.20 14.53
N ASN A 66 -11.96 -18.10 15.49
CA ASN A 66 -11.01 -19.12 15.94
C ASN A 66 -9.65 -18.56 16.40
N ARG A 67 -9.61 -17.30 16.83
CA ARG A 67 -8.42 -16.61 17.35
C ARG A 67 -8.80 -15.65 18.47
N LYS A 68 -7.88 -15.41 19.40
CA LYS A 68 -8.12 -14.53 20.57
C LYS A 68 -7.81 -13.06 20.29
N GLN A 69 -6.82 -12.82 19.46
CA GLN A 69 -6.33 -11.49 19.15
C GLN A 69 -5.92 -11.41 17.68
N TRP A 70 -6.03 -10.22 17.10
CA TRP A 70 -5.37 -9.84 15.87
C TRP A 70 -3.86 -9.69 16.15
N THR A 71 -3.02 -10.14 15.23
CA THR A 71 -1.56 -9.95 15.21
C THR A 71 -1.17 -9.45 13.82
N ASP A 72 -0.06 -8.72 13.76
CA ASP A 72 0.58 -8.23 12.54
C ASP A 72 0.97 -9.40 11.62
N CYS A 73 1.67 -10.39 12.17
CA CYS A 73 2.05 -11.61 11.46
C CYS A 73 1.39 -12.84 12.09
N SER A 74 0.97 -13.77 11.24
CA SER A 74 0.54 -15.11 11.64
C SER A 74 1.66 -16.11 11.39
N ASP A 75 1.95 -16.97 12.36
CA ASP A 75 2.87 -18.10 12.17
C ASP A 75 2.18 -19.19 11.35
N LEU A 76 2.23 -19.01 10.04
CA LEU A 76 1.77 -20.02 9.09
C LEU A 76 2.88 -21.06 9.00
N VAL A 77 2.52 -22.36 9.00
CA VAL A 77 3.47 -23.46 8.74
C VAL A 77 3.85 -23.51 7.26
N TYR A 78 4.29 -22.37 6.72
CA TYR A 78 4.69 -22.09 5.36
C TYR A 78 6.12 -22.61 5.11
N HIS A 79 6.96 -22.61 6.16
CA HIS A 79 8.38 -22.95 6.09
C HIS A 79 8.69 -24.45 5.92
N GLN A 80 7.71 -25.33 6.02
CA GLN A 80 7.88 -26.78 5.85
C GLN A 80 7.39 -27.28 4.47
N GLN A 81 7.11 -26.36 3.52
CA GLN A 81 6.30 -26.66 2.33
C GLN A 81 6.89 -26.17 1.01
N VAL A 82 6.13 -26.37 -0.09
CA VAL A 82 6.45 -25.94 -1.45
C VAL A 82 6.47 -24.42 -1.50
N LYS A 83 7.68 -23.87 -1.67
CA LYS A 83 7.95 -22.45 -1.90
C LYS A 83 8.57 -22.27 -3.27
N TYR A 84 8.23 -21.18 -3.93
CA TYR A 84 9.02 -20.66 -5.02
C TYR A 84 10.27 -19.98 -4.46
N TYR A 85 11.41 -20.57 -4.74
CA TYR A 85 12.72 -19.95 -4.50
C TYR A 85 13.22 -19.17 -5.72
N ASP A 86 12.58 -19.38 -6.88
CA ASP A 86 12.90 -18.74 -8.14
C ASP A 86 11.60 -18.44 -8.90
N MET A 87 11.36 -17.17 -9.19
CA MET A 87 10.18 -16.67 -9.90
C MET A 87 10.40 -16.51 -11.41
N SER A 88 11.58 -16.91 -11.94
CA SER A 88 11.96 -16.72 -13.35
C SER A 88 10.91 -17.30 -14.31
N ALA A 89 10.50 -18.56 -14.09
CA ALA A 89 9.52 -19.23 -14.96
C ALA A 89 8.16 -18.51 -14.96
N THR A 90 7.69 -18.08 -13.79
CA THR A 90 6.42 -17.35 -13.62
C THR A 90 6.48 -15.99 -14.30
N ILE A 91 7.56 -15.23 -14.09
CA ILE A 91 7.74 -13.92 -14.71
C ILE A 91 7.91 -14.03 -16.22
N HIS A 92 8.62 -15.04 -16.72
CA HIS A 92 8.66 -15.34 -18.16
C HIS A 92 7.27 -15.60 -18.72
N SER A 93 6.46 -16.41 -18.03
CA SER A 93 5.09 -16.71 -18.45
C SER A 93 4.23 -15.45 -18.56
N ILE A 94 4.31 -14.56 -17.55
CA ILE A 94 3.64 -13.26 -17.54
C ILE A 94 4.06 -12.42 -18.74
N MET A 95 5.37 -12.19 -18.90
CA MET A 95 5.91 -11.32 -19.95
C MET A 95 5.71 -11.89 -21.37
N ASN A 96 5.61 -13.21 -21.52
CA ASN A 96 5.31 -13.88 -22.79
C ASN A 96 3.82 -13.85 -23.15
N SER A 97 2.96 -13.52 -22.20
CA SER A 97 1.52 -13.53 -22.43
C SER A 97 1.10 -12.45 -23.45
N LYS A 98 0.09 -12.79 -24.26
CA LYS A 98 -0.54 -11.81 -25.17
C LYS A 98 -1.10 -10.62 -24.40
N THR A 99 -1.63 -10.86 -23.20
CA THR A 99 -2.20 -9.81 -22.33
C THR A 99 -1.16 -8.78 -21.93
N TYR A 100 0.05 -9.22 -21.54
CA TYR A 100 1.14 -8.32 -21.17
C TYR A 100 1.50 -7.35 -22.30
N SER A 101 1.64 -7.88 -23.51
CA SER A 101 1.95 -7.06 -24.68
C SER A 101 0.76 -6.20 -25.13
N SER A 102 -0.46 -6.74 -25.21
CA SER A 102 -1.63 -6.01 -25.73
C SER A 102 -2.12 -4.91 -24.79
N ASN A 103 -1.98 -5.11 -23.47
CA ASN A 103 -2.41 -4.12 -22.49
C ASN A 103 -1.32 -3.08 -22.17
N ASN A 104 -0.15 -3.20 -22.82
CA ASN A 104 1.06 -2.44 -22.54
C ASN A 104 1.42 -2.48 -21.05
N MET A 105 1.45 -3.69 -20.49
CA MET A 105 1.68 -3.88 -19.07
C MET A 105 3.09 -3.47 -18.67
N ARG A 106 3.29 -3.10 -17.40
CA ARG A 106 4.59 -2.70 -16.86
C ARG A 106 4.96 -3.53 -15.63
N LEU A 107 6.26 -3.80 -15.47
CA LEU A 107 6.80 -4.51 -14.32
C LEU A 107 7.90 -3.67 -13.66
N MET A 108 7.72 -3.37 -12.37
CA MET A 108 8.68 -2.64 -11.56
C MET A 108 9.12 -3.49 -10.37
N PHE A 109 10.43 -3.69 -10.25
CA PHE A 109 11.07 -4.15 -9.02
C PHE A 109 11.60 -2.93 -8.28
N TYR A 110 11.33 -2.82 -6.98
CA TYR A 110 11.87 -1.75 -6.16
C TYR A 110 12.41 -2.31 -4.85
N ASN A 111 13.49 -1.70 -4.35
CA ASN A 111 14.09 -2.06 -3.08
C ASN A 111 14.54 -0.81 -2.32
N GLY A 112 14.58 -0.89 -1.00
CA GLY A 112 15.41 0.01 -0.21
C GLY A 112 16.90 -0.29 -0.43
N ASP A 113 17.74 0.73 -0.57
CA ASP A 113 19.18 0.53 -0.80
C ASP A 113 19.96 0.10 0.45
N VAL A 114 19.33 0.11 1.62
CA VAL A 114 19.87 -0.44 2.87
C VAL A 114 19.04 -1.61 3.42
N ASP A 115 18.13 -2.18 2.62
CA ASP A 115 17.40 -3.40 3.00
C ASP A 115 18.35 -4.60 3.11
N THR A 116 18.42 -5.20 4.29
CA THR A 116 19.22 -6.40 4.58
C THR A 116 18.39 -7.69 4.56
N VAL A 117 17.06 -7.59 4.50
CA VAL A 117 16.11 -8.71 4.41
C VAL A 117 15.90 -9.08 2.94
N CYS A 118 15.45 -8.13 2.13
CA CYS A 118 15.23 -8.28 0.68
C CYS A 118 16.19 -7.37 -0.10
N GLN A 119 17.47 -7.73 -0.03
CA GLN A 119 18.56 -6.90 -0.53
C GLN A 119 18.55 -6.72 -2.07
N PHE A 120 18.79 -5.48 -2.51
CA PHE A 120 18.63 -5.08 -3.92
C PHE A 120 19.62 -5.74 -4.90
N LEU A 121 20.79 -6.22 -4.46
CA LEU A 121 21.76 -6.88 -5.34
C LEU A 121 21.27 -8.25 -5.79
N GLY A 122 20.52 -8.96 -4.94
CA GLY A 122 19.93 -10.26 -5.26
C GLY A 122 18.87 -10.11 -6.32
N ASP A 123 17.99 -9.14 -6.12
CA ASP A 123 16.98 -8.76 -7.12
C ASP A 123 17.65 -8.26 -8.40
N GLN A 124 18.72 -7.48 -8.30
CA GLN A 124 19.48 -7.06 -9.48
C GLN A 124 20.06 -8.26 -10.23
N TRP A 125 20.67 -9.24 -9.56
CA TRP A 125 21.19 -10.44 -10.20
C TRP A 125 20.09 -11.24 -10.89
N PHE A 126 18.95 -11.42 -10.22
CA PHE A 126 17.77 -12.05 -10.80
C PHE A 126 17.30 -11.34 -12.07
N ILE A 127 17.12 -10.00 -12.02
CA ILE A 127 16.62 -9.21 -13.14
C ILE A 127 17.62 -9.22 -14.31
N GLU A 128 18.92 -9.14 -14.05
CA GLU A 128 19.94 -9.15 -15.11
C GLU A 128 20.01 -10.53 -15.80
N ASN A 129 19.83 -11.63 -15.05
CA ASN A 129 19.71 -12.96 -15.63
C ASN A 129 18.44 -13.07 -16.50
N LEU A 130 17.29 -12.65 -15.98
CA LEU A 130 16.02 -12.60 -16.71
C LEU A 130 16.14 -11.81 -18.02
N VAL A 131 16.76 -10.63 -17.96
CA VAL A 131 17.02 -9.75 -19.11
C VAL A 131 17.90 -10.45 -20.15
N LYS A 132 18.97 -11.11 -19.70
CA LYS A 132 19.92 -11.82 -20.57
C LYS A 132 19.24 -12.98 -21.28
N GLU A 133 18.47 -13.80 -20.56
CA GLU A 133 17.75 -14.95 -21.12
C GLU A 133 16.70 -14.53 -22.15
N ARG A 134 16.08 -13.36 -21.95
CA ARG A 134 15.07 -12.80 -22.86
C ARG A 134 15.66 -11.91 -23.97
N ASN A 135 16.97 -11.69 -23.99
CA ASN A 135 17.63 -10.73 -24.89
C ASN A 135 16.99 -9.33 -24.86
N LEU A 136 16.64 -8.82 -23.67
CA LEU A 136 16.05 -7.48 -23.55
C LEU A 136 17.11 -6.39 -23.80
N THR A 137 16.71 -5.34 -24.51
CA THR A 137 17.57 -4.19 -24.77
C THR A 137 17.59 -3.27 -23.55
N VAL A 138 18.77 -2.86 -23.10
CA VAL A 138 18.92 -1.81 -22.06
C VAL A 138 18.48 -0.47 -22.65
N LEU A 139 17.45 0.15 -22.07
CA LEU A 139 16.98 1.48 -22.49
C LEU A 139 17.84 2.57 -21.86
N TYR A 140 18.17 2.41 -20.58
CA TYR A 140 19.17 3.23 -19.90
C TYR A 140 19.86 2.43 -18.80
N ASN A 141 21.17 2.64 -18.65
CA ASN A 141 21.96 2.05 -17.57
C ASN A 141 21.59 2.66 -16.22
N ARG A 142 22.03 1.99 -15.14
CA ARG A 142 21.83 2.44 -13.76
C ARG A 142 22.22 3.90 -13.61
N GLN A 143 21.24 4.76 -13.38
CA GLN A 143 21.40 6.20 -13.24
C GLN A 143 20.59 6.73 -12.07
N GLN A 144 20.99 7.88 -11.54
CA GLN A 144 20.28 8.51 -10.43
C GLN A 144 18.90 9.02 -10.87
N TRP A 145 17.93 8.92 -9.97
CA TRP A 145 16.68 9.66 -10.05
C TRP A 145 16.52 10.56 -8.83
N THR A 146 15.75 11.63 -8.96
CA THR A 146 15.68 12.70 -7.95
C THR A 146 14.27 12.95 -7.45
N TYR A 147 14.16 13.36 -6.20
CA TYR A 147 12.93 13.87 -5.60
C TYR A 147 13.03 15.39 -5.41
N GLN A 148 11.93 16.10 -5.64
CA GLN A 148 11.83 17.53 -5.41
C GLN A 148 10.61 17.83 -4.55
N LEU A 149 10.84 18.42 -3.37
CA LEU A 149 9.79 18.64 -2.37
C LEU A 149 8.68 19.58 -2.87
N ALA A 150 9.06 20.71 -3.47
CA ALA A 150 8.14 21.73 -3.97
C ALA A 150 8.83 22.62 -5.01
N PRO A 151 8.07 23.39 -5.82
CA PRO A 151 8.66 24.41 -6.68
C PRO A 151 9.59 25.35 -5.90
N GLY A 152 10.80 25.55 -6.39
CA GLY A 152 11.83 26.39 -5.75
C GLY A 152 12.81 25.65 -4.82
N TYR A 153 12.58 24.38 -4.49
CA TYR A 153 13.57 23.55 -3.80
C TYR A 153 14.49 22.85 -4.80
N ASN A 154 15.77 22.67 -4.45
CA ASN A 154 16.68 21.88 -5.28
C ASN A 154 16.32 20.39 -5.21
N PRO A 155 16.37 19.66 -6.35
CA PRO A 155 16.15 18.22 -6.35
C PRO A 155 17.27 17.50 -5.57
N THR A 156 16.90 16.46 -4.84
CA THR A 156 17.84 15.59 -4.11
C THR A 156 17.80 14.18 -4.68
N ILE A 157 18.92 13.44 -4.55
CA ILE A 157 18.98 12.06 -5.04
C ILE A 157 18.01 11.21 -4.22
N ALA A 158 17.05 10.60 -4.91
CA ALA A 158 16.05 9.72 -4.32
C ALA A 158 16.40 8.24 -4.51
N GLY A 159 17.32 7.91 -5.42
CA GLY A 159 17.82 6.56 -5.61
C GLY A 159 18.40 6.33 -7.00
N PHE A 160 18.36 5.08 -7.47
CA PHE A 160 18.85 4.70 -8.79
C PHE A 160 17.81 3.91 -9.57
N ALA A 161 17.78 4.08 -10.89
CA ALA A 161 16.90 3.36 -11.79
C ALA A 161 17.68 2.75 -12.95
N LYS A 162 17.28 1.56 -13.40
CA LYS A 162 17.74 0.92 -14.64
C LYS A 162 16.50 0.36 -15.36
N ALA A 163 16.43 0.52 -16.68
CA ALA A 163 15.28 0.06 -17.46
C ALA A 163 15.69 -0.68 -18.72
N TRP A 164 14.78 -1.57 -19.14
CA TRP A 164 14.93 -2.43 -20.29
C TRP A 164 13.67 -2.39 -21.16
N SER A 165 13.78 -2.88 -22.39
CA SER A 165 12.64 -3.12 -23.27
C SER A 165 11.61 -4.04 -22.62
N GLN A 166 10.37 -4.07 -23.15
CA GLN A 166 9.23 -4.80 -22.56
C GLN A 166 8.79 -4.25 -21.19
N ASN A 167 8.89 -2.93 -21.01
CA ASN A 167 8.36 -2.20 -19.85
C ASN A 167 8.86 -2.70 -18.48
N LEU A 168 10.09 -3.20 -18.43
CA LEU A 168 10.75 -3.68 -17.22
C LEU A 168 11.65 -2.60 -16.63
N VAL A 169 11.50 -2.34 -15.33
CA VAL A 169 12.32 -1.36 -14.61
C VAL A 169 12.70 -1.88 -13.22
N GLN A 170 13.91 -1.56 -12.81
CA GLN A 170 14.39 -1.74 -11.44
C GLN A 170 14.68 -0.38 -10.82
N LEU A 171 14.25 -0.18 -9.58
CA LEU A 171 14.58 0.99 -8.78
C LEU A 171 15.16 0.62 -7.42
N THR A 172 16.10 1.42 -6.94
CA THR A 172 16.42 1.49 -5.52
C THR A 172 15.97 2.83 -4.97
N VAL A 173 15.57 2.86 -3.70
CA VAL A 173 15.17 4.07 -2.97
C VAL A 173 16.22 4.34 -1.89
N LYS A 174 16.83 5.51 -1.96
CA LYS A 174 18.01 5.87 -1.18
C LYS A 174 17.67 6.08 0.30
N GLY A 175 18.45 5.45 1.17
CA GLY A 175 18.33 5.52 2.61
C GLY A 175 17.05 4.87 3.11
N SER A 176 16.57 3.84 2.42
CA SER A 176 15.37 3.07 2.79
C SER A 176 15.75 1.64 3.09
N GLY A 177 15.17 1.07 4.14
CA GLY A 177 15.25 -0.35 4.48
C GLY A 177 14.12 -1.14 3.83
N HIS A 178 13.63 -2.16 4.53
CA HIS A 178 12.63 -3.11 4.03
C HIS A 178 11.30 -2.45 3.66
N PHE A 179 10.79 -1.58 4.54
CA PHE A 179 9.49 -0.92 4.39
C PHE A 179 9.63 0.40 3.64
N VAL A 180 9.81 0.33 2.33
CA VAL A 180 10.14 1.52 1.51
C VAL A 180 9.16 2.69 1.67
N PRO A 181 7.83 2.50 1.62
CA PRO A 181 6.90 3.61 1.81
C PRO A 181 6.86 4.14 3.25
N MET A 182 7.31 3.37 4.23
CA MET A 182 7.46 3.83 5.62
C MET A 182 8.73 4.67 5.80
N ASP A 183 9.87 4.18 5.30
CA ASP A 183 11.19 4.81 5.51
C ASP A 183 11.38 6.06 4.63
N ARG A 184 10.86 6.04 3.40
CA ARG A 184 10.98 7.13 2.41
C ARG A 184 9.64 7.44 1.75
N PRO A 185 8.64 7.92 2.52
CA PRO A 185 7.26 8.02 2.06
C PRO A 185 7.10 8.94 0.84
N ALA A 186 7.77 10.09 0.82
CA ALA A 186 7.64 11.05 -0.27
C ALA A 186 8.28 10.55 -1.58
N GLN A 187 9.45 9.92 -1.48
CA GLN A 187 10.16 9.31 -2.61
C GLN A 187 9.38 8.10 -3.14
N ALA A 188 8.88 7.25 -2.25
CA ALA A 188 8.06 6.10 -2.61
C ALA A 188 6.77 6.52 -3.33
N LEU A 189 6.10 7.59 -2.86
CA LEU A 189 4.93 8.16 -3.52
C LEU A 189 5.27 8.63 -4.94
N GLN A 190 6.33 9.43 -5.12
CA GLN A 190 6.76 9.89 -6.45
C GLN A 190 7.12 8.71 -7.37
N MET A 191 7.84 7.72 -6.85
CA MET A 191 8.19 6.50 -7.60
C MET A 191 6.93 5.83 -8.13
N LEU A 192 5.92 5.61 -7.27
CA LEU A 192 4.67 4.99 -7.68
C LEU A 192 3.91 5.85 -8.69
N VAL A 193 3.74 7.15 -8.46
CA VAL A 193 3.02 8.03 -9.40
C VAL A 193 3.69 8.00 -10.78
N ASN A 194 5.02 8.07 -10.83
CA ASN A 194 5.78 8.01 -12.07
C ASN A 194 5.62 6.64 -12.77
N PHE A 195 5.50 5.56 -12.00
CA PHE A 195 5.19 4.23 -12.53
C PHE A 195 3.75 4.14 -13.08
N ILE A 196 2.72 4.54 -12.33
CA ILE A 196 1.33 4.36 -12.79
C ILE A 196 0.93 5.36 -13.89
N THR A 197 1.56 6.54 -13.95
CA THR A 197 1.31 7.56 -15.00
C THR A 197 2.22 7.40 -16.22
N ASN A 198 2.96 6.29 -16.32
CA ASN A 198 3.83 5.98 -17.44
C ASN A 198 4.91 7.05 -17.74
N GLN A 199 5.50 7.63 -16.69
CA GLN A 199 6.64 8.53 -16.87
C GLN A 199 7.87 7.74 -17.30
N ALA A 200 8.56 8.24 -18.34
CA ALA A 200 9.85 7.69 -18.77
C ALA A 200 10.99 8.00 -17.78
N ASN A 201 10.84 9.10 -17.02
CA ASN A 201 11.81 9.57 -16.04
C ASN A 201 11.20 9.56 -14.64
N TYR A 202 11.85 8.86 -13.71
CA TYR A 202 11.42 8.81 -12.31
C TYR A 202 11.75 10.07 -11.51
N SER A 203 12.50 11.01 -12.10
CA SER A 203 12.75 12.33 -11.55
C SER A 203 11.63 13.34 -11.79
N THR A 204 10.52 12.95 -12.44
CA THR A 204 9.37 13.84 -12.65
C THR A 204 8.73 14.17 -11.29
N PRO A 205 8.74 15.45 -10.86
CA PRO A 205 8.12 15.86 -9.61
C PRO A 205 6.59 15.75 -9.68
N ILE A 206 5.97 15.39 -8.57
CA ILE A 206 4.52 15.17 -8.47
C ILE A 206 3.79 16.39 -7.90
N PHE A 207 4.09 17.60 -8.39
CA PHE A 207 3.48 18.85 -7.89
C PHE A 207 1.97 18.93 -8.10
N ASN A 208 1.42 18.08 -8.97
CA ASN A 208 -0.02 17.91 -9.17
C ASN A 208 -0.68 17.03 -8.10
N VAL A 209 0.10 16.38 -7.23
CA VAL A 209 -0.39 15.64 -6.08
C VAL A 209 -0.27 16.55 -4.86
N ASP A 210 -1.40 17.09 -4.40
CA ASP A 210 -1.42 17.90 -3.18
C ASP A 210 -1.31 17.00 -1.94
N ILE A 211 -0.11 17.04 -1.36
CA ILE A 211 0.32 16.31 -0.15
C ILE A 211 0.02 17.08 1.14
N THR A 212 -0.67 18.22 1.07
CA THR A 212 -1.02 19.01 2.25
C THR A 212 -1.98 18.17 3.12
N PRO A 213 -1.67 17.96 4.41
CA PRO A 213 -2.58 17.27 5.31
C PRO A 213 -3.96 17.94 5.29
N LYS A 214 -4.97 17.25 4.79
CA LYS A 214 -6.33 17.80 4.72
C LYS A 214 -7.02 17.70 6.07
N PRO A 215 -7.69 18.78 6.53
CA PRO A 215 -8.53 18.71 7.70
C PRO A 215 -9.70 17.79 7.40
N LEU A 216 -10.18 17.17 8.45
CA LEU A 216 -11.28 16.24 8.41
C LEU A 216 -12.62 17.03 8.44
N LEU A 217 -13.69 16.59 7.75
CA LEU A 217 -14.95 17.36 7.48
C LEU A 217 -16.09 17.28 8.58
N SER A 218 -17.37 17.50 8.24
CA SER A 218 -18.60 17.38 9.06
C SER A 218 -19.49 16.13 8.95
N ALA A 219 -19.55 15.23 9.95
CA ALA A 219 -20.63 14.23 10.23
C ALA A 219 -21.03 13.13 9.20
N PRO A 220 -21.18 11.85 9.63
CA PRO A 220 -21.75 10.78 8.79
C PRO A 220 -23.27 10.63 8.91
N VAL A 221 -23.93 10.29 7.79
CA VAL A 221 -25.34 9.87 7.71
C VAL A 221 -25.39 8.35 7.59
N ALA A 222 -26.25 7.69 8.37
CA ALA A 222 -26.46 6.25 8.28
C ALA A 222 -27.51 5.90 7.19
N PRO A 223 -27.22 5.01 6.23
CA PRO A 223 -28.24 4.44 5.35
C PRO A 223 -28.99 3.28 6.02
N GLN A 224 -30.29 3.14 5.74
CA GLN A 224 -31.11 1.96 6.07
C GLN A 224 -31.50 1.24 4.77
N THR A 225 -31.40 -0.10 4.78
CA THR A 225 -31.41 -1.06 3.63
C THR A 225 -30.21 -0.93 2.68
N CYS A 226 -29.23 -1.81 2.85
CA CYS A 226 -27.93 -1.73 2.18
C CYS A 226 -27.60 -3.02 1.41
N THR A 227 -27.08 -2.87 0.19
CA THR A 227 -26.34 -3.91 -0.55
C THR A 227 -25.07 -4.34 0.21
N ARG A 228 -24.43 -5.45 -0.17
CA ARG A 228 -23.14 -5.88 0.43
C ARG A 228 -22.07 -4.78 0.38
N LYS A 229 -21.98 -4.05 -0.73
CA LYS A 229 -21.04 -2.94 -0.87
C LYS A 229 -21.35 -1.80 0.10
N GLU A 230 -22.63 -1.47 0.26
CA GLU A 230 -23.07 -0.44 1.19
C GLU A 230 -22.94 -0.90 2.64
N SER A 231 -23.10 -2.19 2.94
CA SER A 231 -22.85 -2.73 4.28
C SER A 231 -21.38 -2.72 4.66
N ASP A 232 -20.49 -2.88 3.68
CA ASP A 232 -19.04 -2.83 3.91
C ASP A 232 -18.55 -1.38 4.12
N ARG A 233 -19.41 -0.37 3.93
CA ARG A 233 -19.03 1.04 3.99
C ARG A 233 -18.68 1.48 5.42
N ILE A 234 -17.41 1.84 5.64
CA ILE A 234 -16.99 2.49 6.88
C ILE A 234 -17.40 3.97 6.86
N LEU A 235 -18.23 4.36 7.83
CA LEU A 235 -18.73 5.73 7.99
C LEU A 235 -17.90 6.56 8.97
N SER A 236 -17.31 5.91 9.98
CA SER A 236 -16.49 6.55 11.00
C SER A 236 -15.49 5.56 11.59
N MET A 237 -14.29 6.01 11.92
CA MET A 237 -13.26 5.22 12.60
C MET A 237 -13.05 5.73 14.02
N PRO A 238 -12.98 4.87 15.05
CA PRO A 238 -12.59 5.30 16.39
C PRO A 238 -11.25 6.02 16.40
N GLY A 239 -11.11 7.08 17.19
CA GLY A 239 -9.85 7.83 17.26
C GLY A 239 -9.53 8.72 16.06
N LEU A 240 -10.33 8.66 14.99
CA LEU A 240 -10.30 9.63 13.91
C LEU A 240 -11.21 10.80 14.27
N ASN A 241 -10.62 11.91 14.70
CA ASN A 241 -11.37 13.01 15.32
C ASN A 241 -12.11 13.92 14.33
N ALA A 242 -12.20 13.53 13.06
CA ALA A 242 -13.13 14.09 12.10
C ALA A 242 -13.23 13.19 10.82
N PRO A 243 -14.16 13.43 9.89
CA PRO A 243 -14.46 12.59 8.74
C PRO A 243 -13.56 12.82 7.53
N LEU A 244 -13.59 11.85 6.64
CA LEU A 244 -12.67 11.72 5.51
C LEU A 244 -13.23 12.35 4.24
N GLY A 245 -12.35 12.94 3.43
CA GLY A 245 -12.68 13.43 2.08
C GLY A 245 -12.85 12.33 1.04
N PHE A 246 -12.62 11.06 1.42
CA PHE A 246 -12.71 9.89 0.56
C PHE A 246 -13.56 8.81 1.21
N LYS A 247 -14.00 7.89 0.37
CA LYS A 247 -14.81 6.73 0.74
C LYS A 247 -13.91 5.56 1.13
N GLN A 248 -14.34 4.76 2.10
CA GLN A 248 -13.60 3.55 2.48
C GLN A 248 -14.54 2.42 2.86
N TYR A 249 -14.14 1.19 2.59
CA TYR A 249 -14.96 0.00 2.76
C TYR A 249 -14.11 -1.10 3.36
N SER A 250 -14.68 -1.85 4.28
CA SER A 250 -14.04 -3.03 4.85
C SER A 250 -15.07 -4.11 5.11
N GLY A 251 -14.65 -5.34 4.86
CA GLY A 251 -15.49 -6.52 4.89
C GLY A 251 -14.65 -7.74 4.51
N PHE A 252 -15.29 -8.75 3.90
CA PHE A 252 -14.63 -9.99 3.54
C PHE A 252 -14.92 -10.38 2.10
N LEU A 253 -13.90 -10.84 1.38
CA LEU A 253 -13.96 -11.43 0.04
C LEU A 253 -13.84 -12.96 0.14
N ARG A 254 -14.47 -13.68 -0.79
CA ARG A 254 -14.39 -15.15 -0.83
C ARG A 254 -13.10 -15.62 -1.49
N GLY A 255 -12.18 -16.17 -0.71
CA GLY A 255 -11.00 -16.87 -1.22
C GLY A 255 -11.30 -18.32 -1.62
N SER A 256 -12.31 -18.93 -1.00
CA SER A 256 -12.83 -20.26 -1.37
C SER A 256 -14.30 -20.39 -0.97
N ALA A 257 -14.86 -21.61 -1.02
CA ALA A 257 -16.19 -21.88 -0.49
C ALA A 257 -16.29 -21.64 1.03
N THR A 258 -15.19 -21.82 1.76
CA THR A 258 -15.16 -21.74 3.23
C THR A 258 -14.21 -20.66 3.75
N HIS A 259 -13.32 -20.11 2.93
CA HIS A 259 -12.33 -19.11 3.33
C HIS A 259 -12.75 -17.69 2.98
N MET A 260 -12.72 -16.81 3.98
CA MET A 260 -13.10 -15.40 3.90
C MET A 260 -11.87 -14.54 4.17
N LEU A 261 -11.43 -13.76 3.18
CA LEU A 261 -10.28 -12.86 3.26
C LEU A 261 -10.73 -11.45 3.59
N HIS A 262 -10.25 -10.88 4.68
CA HIS A 262 -10.55 -9.50 5.07
C HIS A 262 -9.91 -8.52 4.07
N TYR A 263 -10.67 -7.50 3.69
CA TYR A 263 -10.17 -6.43 2.85
C TYR A 263 -10.48 -5.06 3.44
N TRP A 264 -9.69 -4.08 3.03
CA TRP A 264 -9.96 -2.68 3.25
C TRP A 264 -9.65 -1.88 1.98
N LEU A 265 -10.70 -1.35 1.34
CA LEU A 265 -10.61 -0.46 0.20
C LEU A 265 -10.66 1.00 0.67
N VAL A 266 -9.70 1.81 0.26
CA VAL A 266 -9.71 3.27 0.40
C VAL A 266 -9.75 3.92 -0.98
N GLU A 267 -10.78 4.72 -1.25
CA GLU A 267 -10.93 5.42 -2.53
C GLU A 267 -9.93 6.58 -2.66
N SER A 268 -9.71 7.00 -3.92
CA SER A 268 -8.83 8.13 -4.20
C SER A 268 -9.37 9.44 -3.61
N GLU A 269 -8.49 10.25 -3.02
CA GLU A 269 -8.87 11.52 -2.38
C GLU A 269 -8.62 12.76 -3.26
N MET A 270 -7.60 12.74 -4.12
CA MET A 270 -7.21 13.91 -4.92
C MET A 270 -7.54 13.78 -6.40
N VAL A 271 -7.49 12.55 -6.92
CA VAL A 271 -8.00 12.24 -8.25
C VAL A 271 -9.44 11.76 -8.09
N ASP A 272 -10.32 12.11 -9.03
CA ASP A 272 -11.69 11.60 -9.04
C ASP A 272 -11.66 10.08 -8.86
N PRO A 273 -12.22 9.54 -7.76
CA PRO A 273 -12.12 8.12 -7.47
C PRO A 273 -12.73 7.25 -8.56
N THR A 274 -13.65 7.79 -9.38
CA THR A 274 -14.24 7.09 -10.53
C THR A 274 -13.30 6.94 -11.72
N GLN A 275 -12.25 7.76 -11.80
CA GLN A 275 -11.23 7.76 -12.87
C GLN A 275 -9.88 7.24 -12.39
N ALA A 276 -9.61 7.33 -11.08
CA ALA A 276 -8.36 6.89 -10.49
C ALA A 276 -8.14 5.37 -10.68
N PRO A 277 -6.87 4.93 -10.87
CA PRO A 277 -6.55 3.50 -10.97
C PRO A 277 -6.91 2.74 -9.69
N LEU A 278 -6.95 1.42 -9.78
CA LEU A 278 -7.03 0.52 -8.65
C LEU A 278 -5.67 -0.12 -8.39
N LEU A 279 -5.20 -0.09 -7.16
CA LEU A 279 -4.02 -0.79 -6.70
C LEU A 279 -4.47 -1.86 -5.71
N LEU A 280 -4.09 -3.12 -5.94
CA LEU A 280 -4.03 -4.12 -4.87
C LEU A 280 -2.72 -3.91 -4.10
N TRP A 281 -2.77 -3.98 -2.77
CA TRP A 281 -1.59 -4.04 -1.89
C TRP A 281 -1.59 -5.34 -1.10
N LEU A 282 -0.46 -6.07 -1.18
CA LEU A 282 -0.18 -7.25 -0.36
C LEU A 282 1.14 -7.07 0.41
N ASN A 283 1.09 -7.15 1.74
CA ASN A 283 2.31 -7.40 2.53
C ASN A 283 2.75 -8.87 2.37
N GLY A 284 3.95 -9.18 2.86
CA GLY A 284 4.61 -10.48 2.70
C GLY A 284 4.54 -11.39 3.93
N GLY A 285 5.68 -11.54 4.60
CA GLY A 285 5.89 -12.47 5.71
C GLY A 285 6.70 -13.71 5.28
N PRO A 286 6.08 -14.81 4.80
CA PRO A 286 4.65 -15.04 4.55
C PRO A 286 3.79 -15.03 5.83
N GLY A 287 2.59 -14.43 5.76
CA GLY A 287 1.63 -14.41 6.87
C GLY A 287 1.45 -13.05 7.54
N SER A 288 2.09 -12.00 7.03
CA SER A 288 1.92 -10.61 7.48
C SER A 288 0.63 -10.02 6.96
N SER A 289 -0.02 -9.20 7.78
CA SER A 289 -1.26 -8.52 7.42
C SER A 289 -0.99 -7.35 6.48
N SER A 290 -1.82 -7.21 5.45
CA SER A 290 -1.80 -6.03 4.58
C SER A 290 -2.30 -4.74 5.27
N LEU A 291 -2.82 -4.83 6.49
CA LEU A 291 -3.12 -3.65 7.31
C LEU A 291 -1.87 -2.99 7.86
N GLU A 292 -0.72 -3.68 7.87
CA GLU A 292 0.59 -3.04 8.08
C GLU A 292 0.84 -1.98 7.00
N GLY A 293 0.66 -2.33 5.72
CA GLY A 293 0.72 -1.37 4.62
C GLY A 293 -0.22 -0.18 4.78
N LEU A 294 -1.43 -0.42 5.30
CA LEU A 294 -2.43 0.62 5.53
C LEU A 294 -2.03 1.58 6.64
N PHE A 295 -1.56 1.08 7.79
CA PHE A 295 -1.33 1.88 9.00
C PHE A 295 0.11 2.31 9.22
N PHE A 296 1.10 1.69 8.58
CA PHE A 296 2.51 2.02 8.74
C PHE A 296 3.14 2.61 7.48
N GLU A 297 2.72 2.15 6.31
CA GLU A 297 3.48 2.41 5.09
C GLU A 297 2.78 3.42 4.18
N ASN A 298 1.82 2.98 3.37
CA ASN A 298 1.31 3.76 2.25
C ASN A 298 -0.19 4.08 2.35
N GLY A 299 -0.89 3.60 3.39
CA GLY A 299 -2.28 3.97 3.60
C GLY A 299 -2.48 5.37 4.21
N PRO A 300 -3.74 5.83 4.28
CA PRO A 300 -4.10 7.19 4.69
C PRO A 300 -3.94 7.47 6.19
N PHE A 301 -3.66 6.46 7.00
CA PHE A 301 -3.73 6.54 8.45
C PHE A 301 -2.40 6.20 9.12
N ARG A 302 -2.21 6.76 10.31
CA ARG A 302 -1.16 6.39 11.27
C ARG A 302 -1.77 6.25 12.66
N ILE A 303 -1.34 5.23 13.39
CA ILE A 303 -1.78 4.98 14.76
C ILE A 303 -0.85 5.71 15.74
N GLY A 304 -1.45 6.47 16.64
CA GLY A 304 -0.77 7.18 17.72
C GLY A 304 -0.15 6.23 18.75
N LYS A 305 0.79 6.74 19.54
CA LYS A 305 1.49 5.98 20.60
C LYS A 305 0.57 5.44 21.69
N ASP A 306 -0.63 6.00 21.82
CA ASP A 306 -1.66 5.57 22.74
C ASP A 306 -2.43 4.33 22.26
N GLY A 307 -2.20 3.86 21.04
CA GLY A 307 -2.97 2.79 20.40
C GLY A 307 -4.44 3.19 20.19
N GLN A 308 -4.74 4.49 20.19
CA GLN A 308 -6.10 5.00 20.19
C GLN A 308 -6.33 6.10 19.17
N THR A 309 -5.41 7.06 19.07
CA THR A 309 -5.54 8.21 18.17
C THR A 309 -5.16 7.81 16.74
N VAL A 310 -5.92 8.28 15.75
CA VAL A 310 -5.62 8.08 14.33
C VAL A 310 -5.30 9.42 13.67
N THR A 311 -4.16 9.52 12.99
CA THR A 311 -3.74 10.71 12.24
C THR A 311 -3.62 10.43 10.74
N ARG A 312 -3.58 11.49 9.93
CA ARG A 312 -3.47 11.40 8.47
C ARG A 312 -2.02 11.18 8.03
N ASN A 313 -1.82 10.31 7.05
CA ASN A 313 -0.56 10.20 6.29
C ASN A 313 -0.61 11.14 5.07
N PRO A 314 0.24 12.19 4.99
CA PRO A 314 0.29 13.09 3.84
C PRO A 314 0.95 12.49 2.59
N TYR A 315 1.49 11.28 2.68
CA TYR A 315 2.11 10.58 1.55
C TYR A 315 1.37 9.27 1.23
N ALA A 316 0.06 9.24 1.51
CA ALA A 316 -0.75 8.07 1.26
C ALA A 316 -0.93 7.83 -0.23
N TRP A 317 -0.82 6.57 -0.67
CA TRP A 317 -1.01 6.20 -2.07
C TRP A 317 -2.44 6.41 -2.54
N ASN A 318 -3.42 6.45 -1.62
CA ASN A 318 -4.79 6.79 -1.96
C ASN A 318 -4.99 8.28 -2.31
N GLN A 319 -3.95 9.11 -2.29
CA GLN A 319 -4.05 10.46 -2.85
C GLN A 319 -4.41 10.41 -4.33
N PHE A 320 -3.90 9.46 -5.11
CA PHE A 320 -4.12 9.41 -6.57
C PHE A 320 -4.68 8.08 -7.09
N ALA A 321 -4.81 7.08 -6.22
CA ALA A 321 -5.36 5.77 -6.59
C ALA A 321 -6.45 5.33 -5.60
N ASN A 322 -7.28 4.40 -6.02
CA ASN A 322 -8.04 3.58 -5.11
C ASN A 322 -7.12 2.43 -4.66
N VAL A 323 -6.99 2.17 -3.35
CA VAL A 323 -6.07 1.15 -2.83
C VAL A 323 -6.85 0.09 -2.05
N LEU A 324 -6.70 -1.16 -2.46
CA LEU A 324 -7.28 -2.35 -1.85
C LEU A 324 -6.20 -3.09 -1.06
N TYR A 325 -6.28 -3.03 0.26
CA TYR A 325 -5.46 -3.83 1.17
C TYR A 325 -6.17 -5.16 1.41
N LEU A 326 -5.50 -6.29 1.17
CA LEU A 326 -6.08 -7.62 1.32
C LEU A 326 -5.26 -8.45 2.32
N GLU A 327 -5.86 -8.84 3.44
CA GLU A 327 -5.21 -9.74 4.41
C GLU A 327 -5.23 -11.19 3.87
N SER A 328 -4.07 -11.69 3.45
CA SER A 328 -3.92 -12.99 2.80
C SER A 328 -2.65 -13.68 3.28
N PRO A 329 -2.61 -15.03 3.34
CA PRO A 329 -3.70 -15.98 3.02
C PRO A 329 -4.79 -16.03 4.11
N VAL A 330 -5.79 -16.92 3.95
CA VAL A 330 -6.72 -17.25 5.04
C VAL A 330 -5.92 -17.55 6.32
N GLY A 331 -6.41 -17.12 7.48
CA GLY A 331 -5.63 -17.25 8.71
C GLY A 331 -4.84 -16.00 9.09
N VAL A 332 -4.54 -15.09 8.17
CA VAL A 332 -3.85 -13.80 8.46
C VAL A 332 -4.83 -12.75 8.99
N GLY A 333 -4.45 -12.03 10.04
CA GLY A 333 -5.20 -10.86 10.52
C GLY A 333 -6.64 -11.17 10.95
N TYR A 334 -7.63 -10.63 10.24
CA TYR A 334 -9.04 -10.98 10.40
C TYR A 334 -9.53 -12.06 9.43
N SER A 335 -8.74 -12.42 8.41
CA SER A 335 -9.09 -13.50 7.46
C SER A 335 -9.26 -14.84 8.17
N TYR A 336 -10.32 -15.57 7.80
CA TYR A 336 -10.73 -16.75 8.54
C TYR A 336 -11.41 -17.83 7.69
N SER A 337 -11.40 -19.05 8.22
CA SER A 337 -12.19 -20.16 7.68
C SER A 337 -13.49 -20.33 8.45
N THR A 338 -14.59 -20.50 7.72
CA THR A 338 -15.95 -20.66 8.24
C THR A 338 -16.22 -22.05 8.84
N ASP A 339 -15.48 -23.08 8.41
CA ASP A 339 -15.54 -24.44 8.96
C ASP A 339 -14.39 -24.73 9.95
N GLY A 340 -13.51 -23.75 10.17
CA GLY A 340 -12.35 -23.84 11.05
C GLY A 340 -11.18 -24.63 10.47
N GLN A 341 -11.28 -25.16 9.25
CA GLN A 341 -10.17 -25.83 8.59
C GLN A 341 -9.29 -24.80 7.88
N LEU A 342 -7.98 -24.86 8.15
CA LEU A 342 -6.98 -24.06 7.44
C LEU A 342 -6.29 -24.96 6.40
N PRO A 343 -5.94 -24.41 5.23
CA PRO A 343 -5.31 -25.19 4.20
C PRO A 343 -3.89 -25.55 4.61
N GLN A 344 -3.35 -26.56 3.92
CA GLN A 344 -1.92 -26.72 3.83
C GLN A 344 -1.36 -25.56 2.97
N TYR A 345 -0.78 -24.55 3.61
CA TYR A 345 -0.33 -23.31 2.95
C TYR A 345 0.80 -23.52 1.93
N SER A 346 0.56 -23.11 0.69
CA SER A 346 1.57 -23.00 -0.37
C SER A 346 1.37 -21.72 -1.18
N ASP A 347 2.36 -21.39 -2.01
CA ASP A 347 2.25 -20.24 -2.92
C ASP A 347 1.10 -20.41 -3.92
N ASP A 348 0.85 -21.63 -4.40
CA ASP A 348 -0.25 -21.93 -5.32
C ASP A 348 -1.62 -21.78 -4.67
N VAL A 349 -1.78 -22.29 -3.43
CA VAL A 349 -3.03 -22.14 -2.67
C VAL A 349 -3.31 -20.67 -2.39
N THR A 350 -2.29 -19.93 -1.94
CA THR A 350 -2.40 -18.50 -1.66
C THR A 350 -2.75 -17.70 -2.92
N ALA A 351 -2.11 -18.00 -4.06
CA ALA A 351 -2.41 -17.36 -5.33
C ALA A 351 -3.85 -17.65 -5.80
N ALA A 352 -4.30 -18.90 -5.68
CA ALA A 352 -5.65 -19.31 -6.06
C ALA A 352 -6.73 -18.61 -5.20
N GLU A 353 -6.51 -18.52 -3.88
CA GLU A 353 -7.44 -17.82 -2.98
C GLU A 353 -7.46 -16.30 -3.25
N ASN A 354 -6.31 -15.69 -3.50
CA ASN A 354 -6.24 -14.28 -3.87
C ASN A 354 -6.92 -14.00 -5.21
N TYR A 355 -6.76 -14.89 -6.20
CA TYR A 355 -7.47 -14.79 -7.47
C TYR A 355 -8.98 -14.87 -7.26
N ALA A 356 -9.47 -15.84 -6.49
CA ALA A 356 -10.90 -15.98 -6.18
C ALA A 356 -11.45 -14.75 -5.44
N ALA A 357 -10.69 -14.21 -4.47
CA ALA A 357 -11.05 -13.01 -3.75
C ALA A 357 -11.14 -11.78 -4.67
N LEU A 358 -10.23 -11.64 -5.65
CA LEU A 358 -10.33 -10.57 -6.65
C LEU A 358 -11.51 -10.76 -7.60
N VAL A 359 -11.84 -11.98 -8.00
CA VAL A 359 -13.06 -12.26 -8.78
C VAL A 359 -14.31 -11.83 -8.00
N ASP A 360 -14.39 -12.18 -6.70
CA ASP A 360 -15.47 -11.74 -5.82
C ASP A 360 -15.48 -10.21 -5.63
N PHE A 361 -14.31 -9.58 -5.52
CA PHE A 361 -14.16 -8.13 -5.43
C PHE A 361 -14.71 -7.43 -6.67
N PHE A 362 -14.32 -7.85 -7.87
CA PHE A 362 -14.79 -7.24 -9.12
C PHE A 362 -16.28 -7.52 -9.39
N SER A 363 -16.85 -8.57 -8.79
CA SER A 363 -18.30 -8.79 -8.77
C SER A 363 -19.02 -7.82 -7.83
N LEU A 364 -18.42 -7.54 -6.66
CA LEU A 364 -18.95 -6.61 -5.67
C LEU A 364 -18.80 -5.13 -6.09
N TYR A 365 -17.72 -4.80 -6.78
CA TYR A 365 -17.36 -3.47 -7.24
C TYR A 365 -17.12 -3.45 -8.77
N PRO A 366 -18.17 -3.69 -9.58
CA PRO A 366 -18.04 -3.82 -11.04
C PRO A 366 -17.47 -2.57 -11.72
N GLU A 367 -17.63 -1.38 -11.11
CA GLU A 367 -17.08 -0.14 -11.65
C GLU A 367 -15.54 -0.09 -11.68
N TYR A 368 -14.85 -1.02 -11.02
CA TYR A 368 -13.39 -1.12 -11.06
C TYR A 368 -12.88 -2.00 -12.21
N GLN A 369 -13.73 -2.81 -12.85
CA GLN A 369 -13.31 -3.71 -13.93
C GLN A 369 -12.70 -2.95 -15.11
N THR A 370 -13.21 -1.75 -15.41
CA THR A 370 -12.71 -0.92 -16.52
C THR A 370 -11.54 -0.01 -16.13
N ARG A 371 -11.26 0.16 -14.83
CA ARG A 371 -10.20 1.04 -14.34
C ARG A 371 -8.84 0.36 -14.51
N PRO A 372 -7.77 1.11 -14.85
CA PRO A 372 -6.42 0.56 -14.81
C PRO A 372 -6.15 -0.10 -13.45
N PHE A 373 -5.88 -1.40 -13.46
CA PHE A 373 -5.66 -2.20 -12.27
C PHE A 373 -4.20 -2.64 -12.20
N TYR A 374 -3.58 -2.45 -11.05
CA TYR A 374 -2.20 -2.86 -10.78
C TYR A 374 -2.14 -3.70 -9.51
N THR A 375 -1.30 -4.72 -9.51
CA THR A 375 -0.97 -5.52 -8.33
C THR A 375 0.35 -5.03 -7.76
N THR A 376 0.34 -4.60 -6.50
CA THR A 376 1.51 -4.08 -5.79
C THR A 376 1.65 -4.80 -4.45
N GLY A 377 2.86 -4.85 -3.92
CA GLY A 377 3.14 -5.50 -2.64
C GLY A 377 4.62 -5.47 -2.34
N GLU A 378 4.98 -5.95 -1.15
CA GLU A 378 6.36 -5.95 -0.66
C GLU A 378 6.77 -7.26 0.00
N SER A 379 8.09 -7.41 0.24
CA SER A 379 8.66 -8.57 0.93
C SER A 379 8.32 -9.88 0.21
N TYR A 380 7.81 -10.89 0.91
CA TYR A 380 7.37 -12.17 0.33
C TYR A 380 6.25 -12.00 -0.73
N ALA A 381 5.62 -10.82 -0.84
CA ALA A 381 4.75 -10.52 -1.98
C ALA A 381 5.51 -10.47 -3.32
N GLY A 382 6.84 -10.46 -3.33
CA GLY A 382 7.66 -10.77 -4.50
C GLY A 382 7.39 -12.17 -5.09
N VAL A 383 6.80 -13.08 -4.30
CA VAL A 383 6.24 -14.36 -4.76
C VAL A 383 4.73 -14.26 -5.01
N TYR A 384 3.98 -13.66 -4.07
CA TYR A 384 2.51 -13.58 -4.18
C TYR A 384 2.04 -12.80 -5.41
N ILE A 385 2.69 -11.69 -5.73
CA ILE A 385 2.29 -10.82 -6.83
C ILE A 385 2.47 -11.54 -8.16
N PRO A 386 3.64 -12.10 -8.53
CA PRO A 386 3.76 -12.78 -9.82
C PRO A 386 2.90 -14.05 -9.93
N THR A 387 2.75 -14.86 -8.86
CA THR A 387 1.85 -16.02 -8.93
C THR A 387 0.39 -15.60 -9.16
N LEU A 388 -0.08 -14.56 -8.46
CA LEU A 388 -1.41 -13.99 -8.69
C LEU A 388 -1.54 -13.37 -10.09
N SER A 389 -0.55 -12.61 -10.55
CA SER A 389 -0.52 -12.00 -11.89
C SER A 389 -0.67 -13.04 -12.99
N ALA A 390 -0.02 -14.20 -12.85
CA ALA A 390 -0.13 -15.29 -13.80
C ALA A 390 -1.58 -15.83 -13.89
N LEU A 391 -2.25 -16.01 -12.75
CA LEU A 391 -3.65 -16.45 -12.70
C LEU A 391 -4.61 -15.39 -13.25
N LEU A 392 -4.39 -14.10 -12.95
CA LEU A 392 -5.19 -13.00 -13.50
C LEU A 392 -5.09 -12.94 -15.03
N ILE A 393 -3.86 -13.06 -15.57
CA ILE A 393 -3.62 -13.10 -17.01
C ILE A 393 -4.31 -14.31 -17.64
N GLN A 394 -4.20 -15.49 -17.02
CA GLN A 394 -4.87 -16.70 -17.51
C GLN A 394 -6.39 -16.51 -17.52
N GLY A 395 -6.97 -15.92 -16.47
CA GLY A 395 -8.39 -15.60 -16.39
C GLY A 395 -8.85 -14.65 -17.50
N ILE A 396 -8.04 -13.64 -17.82
CA ILE A 396 -8.30 -12.70 -18.93
C ILE A 396 -8.24 -13.42 -20.28
N GLN A 397 -7.23 -14.26 -20.51
CA GLN A 397 -7.05 -14.98 -21.77
C GLN A 397 -8.15 -16.03 -22.02
N ASN A 398 -8.63 -16.65 -20.95
CA ASN A 398 -9.73 -17.61 -21.00
C ASN A 398 -11.11 -16.95 -21.07
N GLY A 399 -11.19 -15.61 -20.95
CA GLY A 399 -12.45 -14.87 -20.93
C GLY A 399 -13.28 -15.06 -19.65
N THR A 400 -12.68 -15.62 -18.59
CA THR A 400 -13.34 -15.82 -17.29
C THR A 400 -13.22 -14.62 -16.36
N LEU A 401 -12.35 -13.65 -16.70
CA LEU A 401 -12.16 -12.41 -15.95
C LEU A 401 -11.99 -11.24 -16.93
N ASN A 402 -12.84 -10.22 -16.83
CA ASN A 402 -12.76 -9.02 -17.67
C ASN A 402 -12.33 -7.82 -16.83
N ILE A 403 -11.03 -7.53 -16.83
CA ILE A 403 -10.44 -6.41 -16.09
C ILE A 403 -9.37 -5.71 -16.92
N ASN A 404 -9.21 -4.41 -16.70
CA ASN A 404 -8.16 -3.60 -17.34
C ASN A 404 -6.84 -3.70 -16.56
N TYR A 405 -6.26 -4.91 -16.54
CA TYR A 405 -5.00 -5.19 -15.84
C TYR A 405 -3.78 -4.62 -16.58
N LYS A 406 -2.90 -3.93 -15.85
CA LYS A 406 -1.79 -3.11 -16.33
C LYS A 406 -0.44 -3.48 -15.73
#